data_AF-A0A1Q9SCE5-F1
#
_entry.id   AF-A0A1Q9SCE5-F1
#
_cell.length_a   1.000
_cell.length_b   1.000
_cell.length_c   1.000
_cell.angle_alpha   90.00
_cell.angle_beta   90.00
_cell.angle_gamma   90.00
#
_symmetry.space_group_name_H-M   'P 1'
#
loop_
_entity.id
_entity.type
_entity.pdbx_description
1 polymer ?
#
loop_
_entity_poly.entity_id
_entity_poly.type
_entity_poly.pdbx_seq_one_letter_code
_entity_poly.pdbx_strand_id
1 'polypeptide(L)'
;MLERWPGADPARTAAARRIVREALAGPSGPEAYRCGPFRADASAAEHAAAVTAALGHIRDGDIFQANICRGLEAGFEGDPLDLFCAGHERLAPRFAAFLRLPGGAVASLSPELFLRRTGRAVLSSPIKGTAPAVTDPAELHASAKNRAENVMIVDLMRNDLSRACVPGSVRAPAAPRVEPHTGVHHLVADVRGRLRAGLGDGDLLRATFPPGSCTGAPKIRAMEIINALEPAGREVYTGAVGCAGPGGLVLNVAIRTFEFTGNRVRLGVGGGIVADSDPADEAHETLVKAVPLLDAVGAELDAALRQDWDLHGAPSAPGPADRAPLFELPARAPLHAEGVFTTLLVEEREPVQLDAHLRRLGASCLACCGTELPRGVREEVLEHAAGLTGPHRLRIAAAPTPGGTLDVRVTATALPPGPVPPWRLVPVRLTGGLGAHKWADRRVLVHEPEPGLWSRSCDPLLVDADGTVLETGRANVFAVLGGTVVTPPADGRILPGVVRARALEALRRSGRPVDERPLRLGELAAATEVFVTNSVVGAHPVGSVDGVARWEPGPVQHSLTRVLRRGRG
;
A
#
# COMPACT_ATOMS: atom_id res chain seq x y z
N MET A 1 -37.98 -21.45 13.35
CA MET A 1 -37.20 -20.45 14.12
C MET A 1 -37.71 -19.02 13.91
N LEU A 2 -37.89 -18.54 12.67
CA LEU A 2 -38.41 -17.18 12.37
C LEU A 2 -39.83 -16.85 12.91
N GLU A 3 -40.77 -17.81 12.92
CA GLU A 3 -42.14 -17.59 13.44
C GLU A 3 -42.23 -17.41 14.96
N ARG A 4 -41.14 -17.69 15.69
CA ARG A 4 -41.09 -17.52 17.14
C ARG A 4 -40.49 -16.17 17.55
N TRP A 5 -40.17 -15.30 16.58
CA TRP A 5 -39.61 -13.99 16.87
C TRP A 5 -40.73 -13.00 17.24
N PRO A 6 -40.64 -12.28 18.37
CA PRO A 6 -41.64 -11.28 18.72
C PRO A 6 -41.79 -10.23 17.62
N GLY A 7 -43.01 -10.03 17.12
CA GLY A 7 -43.32 -9.08 16.05
C GLY A 7 -43.13 -9.60 14.62
N ALA A 8 -42.85 -10.89 14.43
CA ALA A 8 -42.83 -11.49 13.09
C ALA A 8 -44.27 -11.62 12.54
N ASP A 9 -44.53 -10.97 11.41
CA ASP A 9 -45.74 -11.20 10.63
C ASP A 9 -45.65 -12.59 9.96
N PRO A 10 -46.55 -13.53 10.31
CA PRO A 10 -46.55 -14.87 9.73
C PRO A 10 -46.67 -14.87 8.21
N ALA A 11 -47.42 -13.92 7.64
CA ALA A 11 -47.62 -13.82 6.20
C ALA A 11 -46.34 -13.38 5.49
N ARG A 12 -45.64 -12.36 6.03
CA ARG A 12 -44.33 -11.94 5.52
C ARG A 12 -43.27 -13.04 5.66
N THR A 13 -43.29 -13.77 6.78
CA THR A 13 -42.35 -14.88 7.02
C THR A 13 -42.60 -16.03 6.03
N ALA A 14 -43.87 -16.37 5.78
CA ALA A 14 -44.25 -17.37 4.79
C ALA A 14 -43.86 -16.94 3.38
N ALA A 15 -44.08 -15.67 3.02
CA ALA A 15 -43.66 -15.10 1.74
C ALA A 15 -42.14 -15.16 1.55
N ALA A 16 -41.36 -14.76 2.55
CA ALA A 16 -39.89 -14.85 2.52
C ALA A 16 -39.39 -16.30 2.36
N ARG A 17 -39.99 -17.25 3.09
CA ARG A 17 -39.67 -18.68 2.95
C ARG A 17 -40.01 -19.25 1.58
N ARG A 18 -41.11 -18.80 0.98
CA ARG A 18 -41.51 -19.21 -0.37
C ARG A 18 -40.48 -18.70 -1.38
N ILE A 19 -40.11 -17.42 -1.30
CA ILE A 19 -39.07 -16.82 -2.15
C ILE A 19 -37.75 -17.60 -2.03
N VAL A 20 -37.31 -17.92 -0.80
CA VAL A 20 -36.09 -18.71 -0.58
C VAL A 20 -36.22 -20.12 -1.14
N ARG A 21 -37.36 -20.81 -0.95
CA ARG A 21 -37.58 -22.16 -1.50
C ARG A 21 -37.61 -22.18 -3.02
N GLU A 22 -38.28 -21.21 -3.63
CA GLU A 22 -38.33 -21.04 -5.09
C GLU A 22 -36.94 -20.75 -5.65
N ALA A 23 -36.18 -19.86 -4.99
CA ALA A 23 -34.79 -19.56 -5.36
C ALA A 23 -33.85 -20.79 -5.22
N LEU A 24 -34.10 -21.66 -4.24
CA LEU A 24 -33.32 -22.89 -4.02
C LEU A 24 -33.76 -24.08 -4.90
N ALA A 25 -34.89 -23.98 -5.60
CA ALA A 25 -35.46 -25.09 -6.38
C ALA A 25 -34.99 -25.12 -7.85
N GLY A 26 -34.36 -24.05 -8.34
CA GLY A 26 -33.83 -23.98 -9.70
C GLY A 26 -32.39 -24.53 -9.81
N PRO A 27 -31.94 -24.92 -11.02
CA PRO A 27 -30.52 -25.18 -11.26
C PRO A 27 -29.71 -23.92 -10.92
N SER A 28 -28.74 -24.05 -10.02
CA SER A 28 -27.90 -22.94 -9.55
C SER A 28 -26.48 -23.10 -10.09
N GLY A 29 -26.18 -22.37 -11.15
CA GLY A 29 -24.82 -22.19 -11.65
C GLY A 29 -24.61 -20.72 -11.96
N PRO A 30 -23.37 -20.21 -11.85
CA PRO A 30 -23.08 -18.83 -12.24
C PRO A 30 -23.41 -18.64 -13.73
N GLU A 31 -24.18 -17.59 -14.04
CA GLU A 31 -24.43 -17.19 -15.42
C GLU A 31 -23.36 -16.20 -15.90
N ALA A 32 -23.14 -16.17 -17.21
CA ALA A 32 -22.22 -15.21 -17.80
C ALA A 32 -22.84 -13.81 -17.78
N TYR A 33 -22.09 -12.83 -17.29
CA TYR A 33 -22.40 -11.42 -17.42
C TYR A 33 -21.28 -10.70 -18.18
N ARG A 34 -21.59 -9.51 -18.69
CA ARG A 34 -20.64 -8.66 -19.39
C ARG A 34 -20.77 -7.22 -18.91
N CYS A 35 -19.64 -6.62 -18.55
CA CYS A 35 -19.52 -5.18 -18.41
C CYS A 35 -18.90 -4.61 -19.69
N GLY A 36 -19.45 -3.51 -20.21
CA GLY A 36 -18.74 -2.67 -21.16
C GLY A 36 -17.55 -1.97 -20.50
N PRO A 37 -16.72 -1.26 -21.27
CA PRO A 37 -15.63 -0.46 -20.71
C PRO A 37 -16.20 0.68 -19.86
N PHE A 38 -15.72 0.80 -18.63
CA PHE A 38 -16.11 1.85 -17.69
C PHE A 38 -15.56 3.21 -18.13
N ARG A 39 -16.41 4.23 -18.07
CA ARG A 39 -16.12 5.63 -18.38
C ARG A 39 -16.41 6.49 -17.17
N ALA A 40 -15.65 7.54 -16.94
CA ALA A 40 -15.92 8.46 -15.85
C ALA A 40 -16.90 9.56 -16.27
N ASP A 41 -17.77 9.99 -15.34
CA ASP A 41 -18.61 11.17 -15.50
C ASP A 41 -17.84 12.49 -15.37
N ALA A 42 -16.60 12.42 -14.84
CA ALA A 42 -15.62 13.50 -14.84
C ALA A 42 -14.22 12.98 -15.19
N SER A 43 -13.55 13.65 -16.13
CA SER A 43 -12.15 13.41 -16.47
C SER A 43 -11.22 13.65 -15.28
N ALA A 44 -9.97 13.16 -15.38
CA ALA A 44 -8.95 13.41 -14.36
C ALA A 44 -8.73 14.91 -14.11
N ALA A 45 -8.72 15.71 -15.19
CA ALA A 45 -8.53 17.15 -15.11
C ALA A 45 -9.71 17.86 -14.42
N GLU A 46 -10.96 17.45 -14.71
CA GLU A 46 -12.15 18.00 -14.04
C GLU A 46 -12.17 17.62 -12.56
N HIS A 47 -11.80 16.38 -12.22
CA HIS A 47 -11.67 15.96 -10.83
C HIS A 47 -10.57 16.75 -10.10
N ALA A 48 -9.40 16.93 -10.71
CA ALA A 48 -8.31 17.73 -10.15
C ALA A 48 -8.70 19.20 -9.96
N ALA A 49 -9.52 19.76 -10.85
CA ALA A 49 -10.08 21.10 -10.69
C ALA A 49 -11.02 21.19 -9.48
N ALA A 50 -11.90 20.20 -9.28
CA ALA A 50 -12.75 20.10 -8.10
C ALA A 50 -11.92 19.97 -6.80
N VAL A 51 -10.86 19.15 -6.82
CA VAL A 51 -9.91 19.05 -5.69
C VAL A 51 -9.24 20.39 -5.41
N THR A 52 -8.80 21.10 -6.44
CA THR A 52 -8.20 22.44 -6.32
C THR A 52 -9.16 23.45 -5.70
N ALA A 53 -10.44 23.42 -6.09
CA ALA A 53 -11.46 24.27 -5.51
C ALA A 53 -11.73 23.92 -4.04
N ALA A 54 -11.80 22.63 -3.70
CA ALA A 54 -11.92 22.17 -2.31
C ALA A 54 -10.73 22.62 -1.44
N LEU A 55 -9.50 22.56 -1.97
CA LEU A 55 -8.30 23.11 -1.31
C LEU A 55 -8.41 24.62 -1.07
N GLY A 56 -9.04 25.37 -1.98
CA GLY A 56 -9.36 26.78 -1.78
C GLY A 56 -10.22 27.00 -0.54
N HIS A 57 -11.33 26.27 -0.41
CA HIS A 57 -12.18 26.32 0.78
C HIS A 57 -11.45 25.89 2.08
N ILE A 58 -10.52 24.93 1.99
CA ILE A 58 -9.69 24.55 3.14
C ILE A 58 -8.76 25.70 3.57
N ARG A 59 -8.11 26.37 2.60
CA ARG A 59 -7.23 27.52 2.87
C ARG A 59 -7.97 28.71 3.46
N ASP A 60 -9.19 28.94 3.01
CA ASP A 60 -10.06 30.02 3.52
C ASP A 60 -10.69 29.68 4.89
N GLY A 61 -10.53 28.44 5.37
CA GLY A 61 -11.02 27.99 6.66
C GLY A 61 -12.50 27.61 6.70
N ASP A 62 -13.14 27.43 5.53
CA ASP A 62 -14.54 26.97 5.43
C ASP A 62 -14.70 25.54 5.94
N ILE A 63 -13.72 24.68 5.64
CA ILE A 63 -13.68 23.26 5.94
C ILE A 63 -12.25 22.79 6.26
N PHE A 64 -12.11 21.68 6.98
CA PHE A 64 -10.84 20.98 7.19
C PHE A 64 -10.62 19.86 6.18
N GLN A 65 -11.71 19.26 5.69
CA GLN A 65 -11.68 18.16 4.73
C GLN A 65 -13.00 18.11 3.95
N ALA A 66 -12.92 17.75 2.67
CA ALA A 66 -14.05 17.31 1.86
C ALA A 66 -13.67 16.05 1.08
N ASN A 67 -14.59 15.10 0.96
CA ASN A 67 -14.41 13.90 0.16
C ASN A 67 -14.94 14.21 -1.24
N ILE A 68 -14.07 14.35 -2.23
CA ILE A 68 -14.45 14.65 -3.62
C ILE A 68 -14.46 13.34 -4.41
N CYS A 69 -15.52 13.13 -5.19
CA CYS A 69 -15.81 11.88 -5.86
C CYS A 69 -16.07 12.08 -7.36
N ARG A 70 -16.03 10.98 -8.11
CA ARG A 70 -16.52 10.84 -9.47
C ARG A 70 -17.17 9.47 -9.66
N GLY A 71 -18.10 9.36 -10.59
CA GLY A 71 -18.74 8.10 -10.94
C GLY A 71 -18.11 7.47 -12.17
N LEU A 72 -17.99 6.15 -12.15
CA LEU A 72 -17.64 5.35 -13.32
C LEU A 72 -18.88 4.60 -13.78
N GLU A 73 -19.16 4.57 -15.08
CA GLU A 73 -20.31 3.86 -15.65
C GLU A 73 -19.95 3.00 -16.86
N ALA A 74 -20.66 1.89 -17.02
CA ALA A 74 -20.56 1.01 -18.17
C ALA A 74 -21.93 0.44 -18.57
N GLY A 75 -22.01 -0.07 -19.80
CA GLY A 75 -23.09 -0.98 -20.18
C GLY A 75 -22.99 -2.30 -19.40
N PHE A 76 -24.13 -2.93 -19.12
CA PHE A 76 -24.20 -4.19 -18.39
C PHE A 76 -25.22 -5.13 -19.04
N GLU A 77 -24.81 -6.39 -19.22
CA GLU A 77 -25.62 -7.49 -19.71
C GLU A 77 -25.47 -8.69 -18.78
N GLY A 78 -26.57 -9.37 -18.45
CA GLY A 78 -26.61 -10.49 -17.49
C GLY A 78 -27.36 -10.15 -16.21
N ASP A 79 -27.25 -11.01 -15.19
CA ASP A 79 -27.84 -10.78 -13.87
C ASP A 79 -26.82 -10.09 -12.93
N PRO A 80 -27.15 -8.93 -12.32
CA PRO A 80 -26.31 -8.28 -11.31
C PRO A 80 -25.87 -9.16 -10.12
N LEU A 81 -26.62 -10.23 -9.84
CA LEU A 81 -26.29 -11.19 -8.79
C LEU A 81 -25.00 -11.95 -9.09
N ASP A 82 -24.76 -12.34 -10.35
CA ASP A 82 -23.54 -13.05 -10.74
C ASP A 82 -22.29 -12.16 -10.59
N LEU A 83 -22.41 -10.87 -10.92
CA LEU A 83 -21.36 -9.88 -10.66
C LEU A 83 -21.08 -9.75 -9.16
N PHE A 84 -22.13 -9.65 -8.34
CA PHE A 84 -22.00 -9.60 -6.89
C PHE A 84 -21.28 -10.84 -6.34
N CYS A 85 -21.67 -12.04 -6.78
CA CYS A 85 -21.05 -13.30 -6.36
C CYS A 85 -19.56 -13.34 -6.74
N ALA A 86 -19.22 -13.00 -7.99
CA ALA A 86 -17.83 -12.96 -8.46
C ALA A 86 -16.97 -11.97 -7.65
N GLY A 87 -17.50 -10.77 -7.40
CA GLY A 87 -16.84 -9.77 -6.57
C GLY A 87 -16.68 -10.21 -5.12
N HIS A 88 -17.70 -10.85 -4.54
CA HIS A 88 -17.68 -11.37 -3.17
C HIS A 88 -16.60 -12.45 -2.99
N GLU A 89 -16.53 -13.42 -3.91
CA GLU A 89 -15.56 -14.51 -3.85
C GLU A 89 -14.11 -14.01 -3.96
N ARG A 90 -13.86 -13.05 -4.85
CA ARG A 90 -12.50 -12.53 -5.09
C ARG A 90 -12.04 -11.52 -4.04
N LEU A 91 -12.93 -10.66 -3.55
CA LEU A 91 -12.56 -9.58 -2.62
C LEU A 91 -12.72 -9.98 -1.15
N ALA A 92 -13.56 -10.97 -0.85
CA ALA A 92 -13.92 -11.39 0.51
C ALA A 92 -14.22 -10.20 1.44
N PRO A 93 -15.17 -9.31 1.08
CA PRO A 93 -15.41 -8.08 1.82
C PRO A 93 -15.97 -8.36 3.22
N ARG A 94 -15.63 -7.49 4.18
CA ARG A 94 -16.13 -7.57 5.56
C ARG A 94 -17.65 -7.44 5.63
N PHE A 95 -18.22 -6.54 4.85
CA PHE A 95 -19.66 -6.34 4.73
C PHE A 95 -20.07 -6.51 3.27
N ALA A 96 -20.95 -7.48 3.01
CA ALA A 96 -21.53 -7.71 1.70
C ALA A 96 -23.05 -7.62 1.78
N ALA A 97 -23.66 -6.96 0.81
CA ALA A 97 -25.11 -6.92 0.68
C ALA A 97 -25.51 -6.82 -0.79
N PHE A 98 -26.45 -7.67 -1.20
CA PHE A 98 -27.10 -7.59 -2.49
C PHE A 98 -28.57 -7.22 -2.30
N LEU A 99 -29.03 -6.16 -2.96
CA LEU A 99 -30.41 -5.72 -2.94
C LEU A 99 -30.97 -5.74 -4.36
N ARG A 100 -32.00 -6.54 -4.61
CA ARG A 100 -32.80 -6.44 -5.82
C ARG A 100 -33.96 -5.47 -5.60
N LEU A 101 -34.03 -4.44 -6.43
CA LEU A 101 -35.00 -3.36 -6.34
C LEU A 101 -35.86 -3.34 -7.62
N PRO A 102 -37.08 -2.77 -7.58
CA PRO A 102 -37.93 -2.69 -8.78
C PRO A 102 -37.27 -1.99 -9.99
N GLY A 103 -36.34 -1.05 -9.76
CA GLY A 103 -35.64 -0.30 -10.80
C GLY A 103 -34.23 -0.80 -11.14
N GLY A 104 -33.75 -1.86 -10.48
CA GLY A 104 -32.36 -2.30 -10.64
C GLY A 104 -31.82 -3.10 -9.46
N ALA A 105 -30.54 -2.96 -9.16
CA ALA A 105 -29.89 -3.68 -8.07
C ALA A 105 -28.75 -2.88 -7.43
N VAL A 106 -28.38 -3.26 -6.22
CA VAL A 106 -27.20 -2.75 -5.50
C VAL A 106 -26.37 -3.93 -5.02
N ALA A 107 -25.08 -3.94 -5.38
CA ALA A 107 -24.10 -4.94 -4.98
C ALA A 107 -22.99 -4.26 -4.15
N SER A 108 -23.12 -4.30 -2.83
CA SER A 108 -22.20 -3.66 -1.89
C SER A 108 -21.13 -4.63 -1.40
N LEU A 109 -19.85 -4.24 -1.49
CA LEU A 109 -18.66 -5.03 -1.10
C LEU A 109 -17.78 -4.20 -0.14
N SER A 110 -18.40 -3.65 0.90
CA SER A 110 -17.84 -2.58 1.72
C SER A 110 -16.91 -3.10 2.82
N PRO A 111 -15.79 -2.39 3.09
CA PRO A 111 -14.93 -2.67 4.24
C PRO A 111 -15.44 -1.99 5.53
N GLU A 112 -16.30 -0.98 5.43
CA GLU A 112 -16.53 -0.02 6.52
C GLU A 112 -17.92 -0.15 7.15
N LEU A 113 -17.96 -0.22 8.48
CA LEU A 113 -19.20 -0.18 9.26
C LEU A 113 -19.63 1.28 9.49
N PHE A 114 -20.78 1.66 8.93
CA PHE A 114 -21.39 2.95 9.25
C PHE A 114 -21.97 2.93 10.67
N LEU A 115 -22.92 2.03 10.93
CA LEU A 115 -23.62 1.95 12.21
C LEU A 115 -23.96 0.52 12.59
N ARG A 116 -23.83 0.21 13.88
CA ARG A 116 -24.40 -0.97 14.51
C ARG A 116 -25.14 -0.56 15.77
N ARG A 117 -26.41 -0.96 15.90
CA ARG A 117 -27.19 -0.84 17.14
C ARG A 117 -27.58 -2.22 17.64
N THR A 118 -27.26 -2.50 18.90
CA THR A 118 -27.77 -3.67 19.63
C THR A 118 -28.42 -3.19 20.92
N GLY A 119 -29.74 -3.34 21.02
CA GLY A 119 -30.51 -2.68 22.09
C GLY A 119 -30.32 -1.16 22.03
N ARG A 120 -29.67 -0.57 23.03
CA ARG A 120 -29.32 0.87 23.04
C ARG A 120 -27.83 1.14 22.79
N ALA A 121 -26.99 0.11 22.69
CA ALA A 121 -25.58 0.29 22.37
C ALA A 121 -25.44 0.63 20.88
N VAL A 122 -24.69 1.68 20.57
CA VAL A 122 -24.40 2.14 19.21
C VAL A 122 -22.90 2.09 18.98
N LEU A 123 -22.48 1.63 17.80
CA LEU A 123 -21.10 1.58 17.35
C LEU A 123 -21.02 2.12 15.92
N SER A 124 -20.02 2.96 15.66
CA SER A 124 -19.52 3.29 14.32
C SER A 124 -18.03 2.97 14.26
N SER A 125 -17.53 2.52 13.11
CA SER A 125 -16.13 2.12 12.95
C SER A 125 -15.55 2.70 11.65
N PRO A 126 -15.36 4.03 11.55
CA PRO A 126 -14.73 4.66 10.40
C PRO A 126 -13.32 4.11 10.12
N ILE A 127 -12.95 4.13 8.85
CA ILE A 127 -11.63 3.72 8.36
C ILE A 127 -10.89 4.95 7.79
N LYS A 128 -9.69 5.23 8.30
CA LYS A 128 -8.77 6.24 7.73
C LYS A 128 -7.32 5.81 7.87
N GLY A 129 -6.60 5.73 6.75
CA GLY A 129 -5.28 5.11 6.66
C GLY A 129 -5.38 3.67 6.18
N THR A 130 -4.78 3.42 5.02
CA THR A 130 -4.69 2.09 4.40
C THR A 130 -3.24 1.87 3.99
N ALA A 131 -2.72 0.68 4.23
CA ALA A 131 -1.42 0.26 3.71
C ALA A 131 -1.53 -1.14 3.11
N PRO A 132 -0.64 -1.52 2.18
CA PRO A 132 -0.51 -2.92 1.74
C PRO A 132 -0.37 -3.87 2.93
N ALA A 133 -0.85 -5.12 2.79
CA ALA A 133 -0.74 -6.13 3.85
C ALA A 133 0.71 -6.50 4.22
N VAL A 134 1.68 -6.11 3.40
CA VAL A 134 3.11 -6.31 3.66
C VAL A 134 3.72 -5.22 4.55
N THR A 135 3.03 -4.10 4.74
CA THR A 135 3.49 -2.99 5.57
C THR A 135 3.32 -3.35 7.05
N ASP A 136 4.34 -3.09 7.86
CA ASP A 136 4.25 -3.29 9.31
C ASP A 136 3.09 -2.44 9.88
N PRO A 137 2.11 -3.06 10.57
CA PRO A 137 1.05 -2.36 11.29
C PRO A 137 1.54 -1.17 12.14
N ALA A 138 2.74 -1.26 12.73
CA ALA A 138 3.32 -0.19 13.52
C ALA A 138 3.68 1.06 12.69
N GLU A 139 4.10 0.90 11.43
CA GLU A 139 4.38 2.01 10.51
C GLU A 139 3.09 2.76 10.14
N LEU A 140 2.01 2.02 9.92
CA LEU A 140 0.70 2.59 9.63
C LEU A 140 0.21 3.47 10.80
N HIS A 141 0.48 3.06 12.04
CA HIS A 141 0.25 3.83 13.27
C HIS A 141 1.19 5.04 13.44
N ALA A 142 2.44 4.91 13.00
CA ALA A 142 3.49 5.92 13.18
C ALA A 142 3.36 7.12 12.23
N SER A 143 2.56 7.01 11.16
CA SER A 143 2.28 8.13 10.24
C SER A 143 1.53 9.28 10.92
N ALA A 144 2.14 10.48 10.90
CA ALA A 144 1.53 11.70 11.42
C ALA A 144 0.27 12.11 10.64
N LYS A 145 0.27 11.95 9.31
CA LYS A 145 -0.88 12.19 8.42
C LYS A 145 -2.06 11.31 8.82
N ASN A 146 -1.83 9.98 8.90
CA ASN A 146 -2.88 9.03 9.26
C ASN A 146 -3.46 9.30 10.65
N ARG A 147 -2.63 9.73 11.61
CA ARG A 147 -3.13 10.13 12.95
C ARG A 147 -4.02 11.37 12.88
N ALA A 148 -3.63 12.40 12.14
CA ALA A 148 -4.41 13.62 12.00
C ALA A 148 -5.78 13.34 11.35
N GLU A 149 -5.80 12.56 10.26
CA GLU A 149 -7.05 12.13 9.62
C GLU A 149 -7.93 11.30 10.56
N ASN A 150 -7.33 10.38 11.33
CA ASN A 150 -8.05 9.57 12.31
C ASN A 150 -8.66 10.42 13.44
N VAL A 151 -7.93 11.40 13.98
CA VAL A 151 -8.44 12.30 15.03
C VAL A 151 -9.66 13.05 14.50
N MET A 152 -9.55 13.63 13.31
CA MET A 152 -10.63 14.40 12.71
C MET A 152 -11.88 13.55 12.45
N ILE A 153 -11.74 12.34 11.90
CA ILE A 153 -12.91 11.48 11.64
C ILE A 153 -13.55 10.97 12.94
N VAL A 154 -12.74 10.66 13.95
CA VAL A 154 -13.24 10.27 15.27
C VAL A 154 -14.05 11.39 15.89
N ASP A 155 -13.56 12.62 15.85
CA ASP A 155 -14.28 13.77 16.41
C ASP A 155 -15.56 14.06 15.65
N LEU A 156 -15.57 13.91 14.32
CA LEU A 156 -16.79 14.00 13.52
C LEU A 156 -17.83 12.95 13.96
N MET A 157 -17.43 11.68 14.11
CA MET A 157 -18.31 10.61 14.58
C MET A 157 -18.78 10.81 16.02
N ARG A 158 -17.91 11.34 16.89
CA ARG A 158 -18.31 11.70 18.27
C ARG A 158 -19.37 12.78 18.27
N ASN A 159 -19.20 13.82 17.45
CA ASN A 159 -20.18 14.89 17.28
C ASN A 159 -21.52 14.34 16.77
N ASP A 160 -21.50 13.51 15.73
CA ASP A 160 -22.72 12.94 15.15
C ASP A 160 -23.48 12.06 16.15
N LEU A 161 -22.78 11.13 16.80
CA LEU A 161 -23.39 10.26 17.81
C LEU A 161 -23.89 11.04 19.03
N SER A 162 -23.23 12.14 19.42
CA SER A 162 -23.64 12.94 20.57
C SER A 162 -25.06 13.52 20.44
N ARG A 163 -25.54 13.71 19.21
CA ARG A 163 -26.88 14.25 18.93
C ARG A 163 -27.98 13.24 19.28
N ALA A 164 -27.72 11.93 19.19
CA ALA A 164 -28.70 10.88 19.47
C ALA A 164 -28.39 10.07 20.74
N CYS A 165 -27.15 10.08 21.22
CA CYS A 165 -26.72 9.33 22.39
C CYS A 165 -26.88 10.12 23.71
N VAL A 166 -26.90 9.41 24.83
CA VAL A 166 -26.91 9.99 26.17
C VAL A 166 -25.64 10.84 26.35
N PRO A 167 -25.74 12.09 26.83
CA PRO A 167 -24.57 12.92 27.11
C PRO A 167 -23.55 12.18 27.97
N GLY A 168 -22.27 12.29 27.60
CA GLY A 168 -21.20 11.59 28.29
C GLY A 168 -21.18 10.07 28.10
N SER A 169 -22.02 9.47 27.24
CA SER A 169 -21.90 8.03 26.87
C SER A 169 -21.02 7.77 25.65
N VAL A 170 -20.77 8.80 24.83
CA VAL A 170 -19.96 8.67 23.63
C VAL A 170 -18.48 8.55 23.99
N ARG A 171 -17.83 7.49 23.51
CA ARG A 171 -16.42 7.13 23.79
C ARG A 171 -15.74 6.68 22.51
N ALA A 172 -14.49 7.06 22.33
CA ALA A 172 -13.59 6.56 21.31
C ALA A 172 -12.28 6.11 21.99
N PRO A 173 -11.61 5.06 21.49
CA PRO A 173 -10.31 4.65 22.01
C PRO A 173 -9.24 5.72 21.73
N ALA A 174 -8.18 5.72 22.53
CA ALA A 174 -7.08 6.68 22.38
C ALA A 174 -6.27 6.47 21.08
N ALA A 175 -6.30 5.27 20.52
CA ALA A 175 -5.69 4.94 19.23
C ALA A 175 -6.64 4.07 18.40
N PRO A 176 -6.64 4.21 17.06
CA PRO A 176 -7.30 3.27 16.17
C PRO A 176 -6.66 1.88 16.31
N ARG A 177 -7.31 0.82 15.85
CA ARG A 177 -6.68 -0.51 15.73
C ARG A 177 -6.30 -0.75 14.27
N VAL A 178 -5.21 -1.48 14.02
CA VAL A 178 -4.95 -2.04 12.70
C VAL A 178 -5.82 -3.27 12.52
N GLU A 179 -6.55 -3.33 11.41
CA GLU A 179 -7.40 -4.44 11.04
C GLU A 179 -6.99 -4.99 9.66
N PRO A 180 -6.54 -6.26 9.58
CA PRO A 180 -6.17 -6.88 8.31
C PRO A 180 -7.41 -7.14 7.44
N HIS A 181 -7.27 -6.88 6.16
CA HIS A 181 -8.25 -7.16 5.10
C HIS A 181 -7.51 -7.78 3.90
N THR A 182 -8.25 -8.29 2.91
CA THR A 182 -7.69 -8.90 1.70
C THR A 182 -6.73 -7.93 1.00
N GLY A 183 -5.42 -8.22 1.07
CA GLY A 183 -4.36 -7.44 0.42
C GLY A 183 -3.94 -6.13 1.12
N VAL A 184 -4.64 -5.69 2.18
CA VAL A 184 -4.37 -4.39 2.86
C VAL A 184 -4.60 -4.43 4.38
N HIS A 185 -3.98 -3.50 5.10
CA HIS A 185 -4.27 -3.15 6.47
C HIS A 185 -5.05 -1.83 6.53
N HIS A 186 -6.09 -1.78 7.38
CA HIS A 186 -6.88 -0.58 7.64
C HIS A 186 -6.73 -0.12 9.08
N LEU A 187 -6.60 1.19 9.32
CA LEU A 187 -6.79 1.75 10.67
C LEU A 187 -8.27 2.00 10.91
N VAL A 188 -8.79 1.37 11.96
CA VAL A 188 -10.22 1.41 12.31
C VAL A 188 -10.40 2.02 13.69
N ALA A 189 -11.22 3.08 13.77
CA ALA A 189 -11.48 3.77 15.02
C ALA A 189 -12.91 3.52 15.52
N ASP A 190 -13.08 2.79 16.63
CA ASP A 190 -14.41 2.48 17.17
C ASP A 190 -14.98 3.66 17.97
N VAL A 191 -16.06 4.27 17.50
CA VAL A 191 -16.81 5.26 18.28
C VAL A 191 -18.09 4.65 18.80
N ARG A 192 -18.21 4.56 20.12
CA ARG A 192 -19.31 3.90 20.82
C ARG A 192 -20.16 4.92 21.54
N GLY A 193 -21.46 4.67 21.65
CA GLY A 193 -22.39 5.49 22.42
C GLY A 193 -23.58 4.68 22.90
N ARG A 194 -24.41 5.31 23.75
CA ARG A 194 -25.69 4.72 24.18
C ARG A 194 -26.83 5.60 23.69
N LEU A 195 -27.70 5.07 22.83
CA LEU A 195 -28.88 5.76 22.31
C LEU A 195 -29.79 6.24 23.45
N ARG A 196 -30.31 7.47 23.35
CA ARG A 196 -31.24 8.04 24.34
C ARG A 196 -32.52 7.20 24.41
N ALA A 197 -33.13 7.17 25.59
CA ALA A 197 -34.44 6.55 25.74
C ALA A 197 -35.48 7.29 24.89
N GLY A 198 -36.40 6.54 24.27
CA GLY A 198 -37.44 7.09 23.39
C GLY A 198 -37.01 7.35 21.94
N LEU A 199 -35.70 7.27 21.61
CA LEU A 199 -35.23 7.38 20.23
C LEU A 199 -35.12 6.00 19.56
N GLY A 200 -35.43 5.97 18.26
CA GLY A 200 -35.33 4.78 17.41
C GLY A 200 -34.22 4.85 16.37
N ASP A 201 -34.19 3.85 15.49
CA ASP A 201 -33.23 3.76 14.38
C ASP A 201 -33.33 4.95 13.42
N GLY A 202 -34.54 5.47 13.17
CA GLY A 202 -34.75 6.64 12.33
C GLY A 202 -34.14 7.92 12.88
N ASP A 203 -34.18 8.12 14.21
CA ASP A 203 -33.57 9.29 14.86
C ASP A 203 -32.05 9.19 14.86
N LEU A 204 -31.53 7.98 15.12
CA LEU A 204 -30.10 7.70 15.03
C LEU A 204 -29.58 7.98 13.62
N LEU A 205 -30.28 7.50 12.59
CA LEU A 205 -29.95 7.74 11.19
C LEU A 205 -29.97 9.23 10.86
N ARG A 206 -31.05 9.95 11.20
CA ARG A 206 -31.16 11.39 10.93
C ARG A 206 -30.04 12.21 11.59
N ALA A 207 -29.57 11.78 12.76
CA ALA A 207 -28.50 12.46 13.48
C ALA A 207 -27.10 12.24 12.88
N THR A 208 -26.90 11.11 12.20
CA THR A 208 -25.56 10.61 11.83
C THR A 208 -25.33 10.54 10.32
N PHE A 209 -26.39 10.42 9.53
CA PHE A 209 -26.31 10.29 8.07
C PHE A 209 -26.01 11.64 7.40
N PRO A 210 -25.23 11.66 6.31
CA PRO A 210 -24.48 10.54 5.73
C PRO A 210 -23.21 10.17 6.53
N PRO A 211 -22.63 8.98 6.31
CA PRO A 211 -21.36 8.58 6.91
C PRO A 211 -20.29 9.66 6.83
N GLY A 212 -19.67 10.01 7.97
CA GLY A 212 -18.72 11.13 8.02
C GLY A 212 -17.42 10.88 7.26
N SER A 213 -17.02 9.61 7.10
CA SER A 213 -15.79 9.21 6.41
C SER A 213 -15.80 9.56 4.92
N CYS A 214 -16.99 9.72 4.35
CA CYS A 214 -17.26 9.99 2.94
C CYS A 214 -17.84 11.39 2.68
N THR A 215 -17.87 12.27 3.68
CA THR A 215 -18.33 13.66 3.56
C THR A 215 -17.18 14.62 3.82
N GLY A 216 -17.03 15.12 5.04
CA GLY A 216 -16.03 16.12 5.37
C GLY A 216 -16.33 16.78 6.72
N ALA A 217 -15.49 17.72 7.11
CA ALA A 217 -15.60 18.41 8.39
C ALA A 217 -15.40 19.92 8.20
N PRO A 218 -16.29 20.79 8.69
CA PRO A 218 -17.63 20.52 9.23
C PRO A 218 -18.60 19.90 8.19
N LYS A 219 -19.37 18.88 8.58
CA LYS A 219 -20.16 18.05 7.65
C LYS A 219 -21.10 18.81 6.71
N ILE A 220 -21.90 19.71 7.26
CA ILE A 220 -22.93 20.44 6.48
C ILE A 220 -22.23 21.28 5.40
N ARG A 221 -21.23 22.08 5.79
CA ARG A 221 -20.49 22.93 4.87
C ARG A 221 -19.74 22.12 3.82
N ALA A 222 -19.12 21.01 4.21
CA ALA A 222 -18.45 20.11 3.27
C ALA A 222 -19.44 19.53 2.25
N MET A 223 -20.66 19.15 2.66
CA MET A 223 -21.67 18.64 1.72
C MET A 223 -22.19 19.71 0.75
N GLU A 224 -22.33 20.96 1.19
CA GLU A 224 -22.68 22.08 0.29
C GLU A 224 -21.62 22.29 -0.79
N ILE A 225 -20.34 22.26 -0.39
CA ILE A 225 -19.19 22.38 -1.32
C ILE A 225 -19.14 21.19 -2.26
N ILE A 226 -19.26 19.96 -1.75
CA ILE A 226 -19.32 18.73 -2.56
C ILE A 226 -20.43 18.83 -3.62
N ASN A 227 -21.63 19.25 -3.24
CA ASN A 227 -22.76 19.37 -4.15
C ASN A 227 -22.56 20.45 -5.23
N ALA A 228 -21.70 21.45 -4.98
CA ALA A 228 -21.35 22.47 -5.95
C ALA A 228 -20.22 22.03 -6.90
N LEU A 229 -19.34 21.13 -6.46
CA LEU A 229 -18.15 20.70 -7.19
C LEU A 229 -18.35 19.42 -8.01
N GLU A 230 -19.22 18.50 -7.57
CA GLU A 230 -19.46 17.25 -8.26
C GLU A 230 -20.49 17.40 -9.39
N PRO A 231 -20.29 16.73 -10.54
CA PRO A 231 -21.15 16.89 -11.72
C PRO A 231 -22.53 16.22 -11.57
N ALA A 232 -22.68 15.32 -10.60
CA ALA A 232 -23.88 14.50 -10.44
C ALA A 232 -24.12 14.13 -8.97
N GLY A 233 -25.36 13.74 -8.67
CA GLY A 233 -25.72 13.14 -7.40
C GLY A 233 -24.99 11.81 -7.17
N ARG A 234 -24.77 11.47 -5.89
CA ARG A 234 -24.07 10.24 -5.51
C ARG A 234 -24.96 9.00 -5.47
N GLU A 235 -26.28 9.14 -5.60
CA GLU A 235 -27.23 8.02 -5.53
C GLU A 235 -27.03 7.15 -4.27
N VAL A 236 -26.81 5.83 -4.40
CA VAL A 236 -26.53 4.96 -3.24
C VAL A 236 -25.10 5.15 -2.74
N TYR A 237 -24.14 5.47 -3.61
CA TYR A 237 -22.73 5.67 -3.25
C TYR A 237 -22.54 6.70 -2.12
N THR A 238 -21.66 6.38 -1.17
CA THR A 238 -21.45 7.10 0.10
C THR A 238 -22.67 7.17 1.04
N GLY A 239 -23.78 6.52 0.69
CA GLY A 239 -24.90 6.25 1.57
C GLY A 239 -24.65 5.06 2.50
N ALA A 240 -25.70 4.29 2.79
CA ALA A 240 -25.60 3.15 3.69
C ALA A 240 -26.48 1.98 3.25
N VAL A 241 -25.97 0.75 3.37
CA VAL A 241 -26.67 -0.49 3.02
C VAL A 241 -26.66 -1.43 4.23
N GLY A 242 -27.75 -2.16 4.46
CA GLY A 242 -27.80 -3.16 5.52
C GLY A 242 -29.23 -3.47 5.96
N CYS A 243 -29.40 -3.82 7.23
CA CYS A 243 -30.68 -4.28 7.77
C CYS A 243 -31.02 -3.67 9.13
N ALA A 244 -32.32 -3.51 9.37
CA ALA A 244 -32.90 -3.05 10.63
C ALA A 244 -34.05 -3.97 11.04
N GLY A 245 -34.15 -4.28 12.33
CA GLY A 245 -35.23 -5.12 12.85
C GLY A 245 -35.25 -5.18 14.38
N PRO A 246 -36.07 -6.07 14.97
CA PRO A 246 -36.18 -6.21 16.43
C PRO A 246 -34.83 -6.50 17.12
N GLY A 247 -33.93 -7.20 16.42
CA GLY A 247 -32.59 -7.53 16.91
C GLY A 247 -31.58 -6.38 16.88
N GLY A 248 -31.88 -5.27 16.20
CA GLY A 248 -30.96 -4.15 16.05
C GLY A 248 -30.87 -3.60 14.62
N LEU A 249 -29.82 -2.80 14.41
CA LEU A 249 -29.47 -2.17 13.14
C LEU A 249 -28.03 -2.52 12.79
N VAL A 250 -27.75 -2.87 11.54
CA VAL A 250 -26.38 -2.97 11.02
C VAL A 250 -26.37 -2.37 9.62
N LEU A 251 -25.54 -1.36 9.42
CA LEU A 251 -25.38 -0.66 8.16
C LEU A 251 -23.89 -0.49 7.84
N ASN A 252 -23.47 -0.89 6.65
CA ASN A 252 -22.17 -0.53 6.09
C ASN A 252 -22.25 0.80 5.33
N VAL A 253 -21.10 1.45 5.17
CA VAL A 253 -20.98 2.58 4.25
C VAL A 253 -21.05 2.05 2.81
N ALA A 254 -21.84 2.67 1.95
CA ALA A 254 -22.00 2.27 0.55
C ALA A 254 -20.80 2.73 -0.31
N ILE A 255 -19.64 2.13 -0.06
CA ILE A 255 -18.41 2.26 -0.83
C ILE A 255 -18.00 0.88 -1.33
N ARG A 256 -17.26 0.82 -2.44
CA ARG A 256 -17.03 -0.43 -3.18
C ARG A 256 -18.37 -1.10 -3.52
N THR A 257 -19.27 -0.31 -4.11
CA THR A 257 -20.67 -0.69 -4.35
C THR A 257 -21.00 -0.46 -5.81
N PHE A 258 -21.51 -1.49 -6.49
CA PHE A 258 -22.03 -1.39 -7.85
C PHE A 258 -23.54 -1.14 -7.82
N GLU A 259 -23.99 -0.17 -8.60
CA GLU A 259 -25.40 0.20 -8.75
C GLU A 259 -25.85 -0.12 -10.17
N PHE A 260 -26.97 -0.81 -10.31
CA PHE A 260 -27.50 -1.26 -11.59
C PHE A 260 -28.80 -0.56 -11.89
N THR A 261 -28.97 -0.07 -13.11
CA THR A 261 -30.24 0.51 -13.59
C THR A 261 -30.38 0.22 -15.08
N GLY A 262 -31.42 -0.54 -15.45
CA GLY A 262 -31.58 -1.03 -16.82
C GLY A 262 -30.37 -1.85 -17.26
N ASN A 263 -29.74 -1.45 -18.37
CA ASN A 263 -28.53 -2.05 -18.92
C ASN A 263 -27.25 -1.27 -18.54
N ARG A 264 -27.25 -0.57 -17.40
CA ARG A 264 -26.10 0.19 -16.91
C ARG A 264 -25.65 -0.28 -15.54
N VAL A 265 -24.35 -0.22 -15.32
CA VAL A 265 -23.71 -0.40 -14.02
C VAL A 265 -22.89 0.85 -13.69
N ARG A 266 -23.00 1.35 -12.46
CA ARG A 266 -22.25 2.50 -11.93
C ARG A 266 -21.42 2.09 -10.72
N LEU A 267 -20.23 2.67 -10.59
CA LEU A 267 -19.32 2.53 -9.46
C LEU A 267 -18.82 3.91 -9.05
N GLY A 268 -19.12 4.35 -7.83
CA GLY A 268 -18.57 5.60 -7.29
C GLY A 268 -17.17 5.42 -6.71
N VAL A 269 -16.30 6.40 -6.95
CA VAL A 269 -14.94 6.46 -6.41
C VAL A 269 -14.57 7.88 -5.98
N GLY A 270 -13.69 8.00 -4.98
CA GLY A 270 -13.33 9.30 -4.42
C GLY A 270 -12.36 9.22 -3.25
N GLY A 271 -11.93 10.38 -2.78
CA GLY A 271 -10.89 10.54 -1.77
C GLY A 271 -11.10 11.75 -0.87
N GLY A 272 -10.57 11.67 0.35
CA GLY A 272 -10.69 12.72 1.36
C GLY A 272 -9.60 13.76 1.16
N ILE A 273 -9.99 14.94 0.69
CA ILE A 273 -9.08 16.05 0.39
C ILE A 273 -8.73 16.79 1.68
N VAL A 274 -7.44 16.91 1.96
CA VAL A 274 -6.86 17.65 3.09
C VAL A 274 -5.92 18.74 2.57
N ALA A 275 -5.43 19.63 3.43
CA ALA A 275 -4.61 20.77 3.03
C ALA A 275 -3.34 20.40 2.20
N ASP A 276 -2.79 19.20 2.45
CA ASP A 276 -1.59 18.69 1.78
C ASP A 276 -1.90 17.77 0.57
N SER A 277 -3.17 17.64 0.17
CA SER A 277 -3.55 16.85 -1.00
C SER A 277 -3.03 17.47 -2.29
N ASP A 278 -2.53 16.63 -3.20
CA ASP A 278 -2.17 17.01 -4.56
C ASP A 278 -3.33 16.69 -5.52
N PRO A 279 -3.82 17.65 -6.34
CA PRO A 279 -4.95 17.41 -7.23
C PRO A 279 -4.78 16.26 -8.23
N ALA A 280 -3.57 16.02 -8.74
CA ALA A 280 -3.32 14.94 -9.69
C ALA A 280 -3.25 13.58 -8.99
N ASP A 281 -2.60 13.52 -7.84
CA ASP A 281 -2.53 12.29 -7.03
C ASP A 281 -3.92 11.84 -6.58
N GLU A 282 -4.79 12.76 -6.16
CA GLU A 282 -6.17 12.46 -5.74
C GLU A 282 -7.04 11.98 -6.92
N ALA A 283 -6.86 12.56 -8.10
CA ALA A 283 -7.51 12.07 -9.32
C ALA A 283 -7.07 10.64 -9.65
N HIS A 284 -5.78 10.34 -9.52
CA HIS A 284 -5.27 8.99 -9.71
C HIS A 284 -5.77 8.00 -8.63
N GLU A 285 -5.85 8.43 -7.37
CA GLU A 285 -6.32 7.60 -6.25
C GLU A 285 -7.74 7.04 -6.50
N THR A 286 -8.58 7.79 -7.22
CA THR A 286 -9.90 7.28 -7.63
C THR A 286 -9.82 6.00 -8.47
N LEU A 287 -8.81 5.87 -9.36
CA LEU A 287 -8.57 4.67 -10.15
C LEU A 287 -7.88 3.58 -9.34
N VAL A 288 -6.97 3.94 -8.43
CA VAL A 288 -6.35 2.98 -7.48
C VAL A 288 -7.43 2.26 -6.65
N LYS A 289 -8.53 2.96 -6.32
CA LYS A 289 -9.69 2.39 -5.63
C LYS A 289 -10.65 1.63 -6.56
N ALA A 290 -10.74 2.02 -7.83
CA ALA A 290 -11.62 1.40 -8.81
C ALA A 290 -11.07 0.07 -9.35
N VAL A 291 -9.83 0.06 -9.83
CA VAL A 291 -9.23 -1.03 -10.61
C VAL A 291 -9.34 -2.39 -9.91
N PRO A 292 -9.00 -2.54 -8.61
CA PRO A 292 -9.15 -3.83 -7.92
C PRO A 292 -10.60 -4.35 -7.91
N LEU A 293 -11.60 -3.46 -7.91
CA LEU A 293 -13.01 -3.85 -7.98
C LEU A 293 -13.40 -4.27 -9.38
N LEU A 294 -12.92 -3.55 -10.40
CA LEU A 294 -13.18 -3.86 -11.81
C LEU A 294 -12.53 -5.20 -12.19
N ASP A 295 -11.27 -5.41 -11.81
CA ASP A 295 -10.55 -6.67 -12.02
C ASP A 295 -11.28 -7.84 -11.36
N ALA A 296 -11.82 -7.63 -10.16
CA ALA A 296 -12.55 -8.67 -9.44
C ALA A 296 -13.84 -9.10 -10.15
N VAL A 297 -14.42 -8.24 -10.98
CA VAL A 297 -15.64 -8.54 -11.74
C VAL A 297 -15.38 -8.71 -13.24
N GLY A 298 -14.10 -8.77 -13.66
CA GLY A 298 -13.73 -8.89 -15.07
C GLY A 298 -14.19 -7.72 -15.94
N ALA A 299 -14.29 -6.53 -15.36
CA ALA A 299 -14.59 -5.29 -16.06
C ALA A 299 -13.30 -4.55 -16.46
N GLU A 300 -13.40 -3.72 -17.49
CA GLU A 300 -12.26 -2.99 -18.04
C GLU A 300 -12.51 -1.48 -18.00
N LEU A 301 -11.43 -0.70 -18.00
CA LEU A 301 -11.47 0.74 -18.21
C LEU A 301 -11.63 1.04 -19.71
N ASP A 302 -12.29 2.15 -20.05
CA ASP A 302 -12.23 2.67 -21.41
C ASP A 302 -10.84 3.20 -21.77
N ALA A 303 -10.62 3.54 -23.04
CA ALA A 303 -9.32 3.99 -23.52
C ALA A 303 -8.80 5.25 -22.79
N ALA A 304 -9.69 6.18 -22.42
CA ALA A 304 -9.32 7.42 -21.77
C ALA A 304 -8.91 7.19 -20.31
N LEU A 305 -9.68 6.40 -19.55
CA LEU A 305 -9.33 6.01 -18.19
C LEU A 305 -8.15 5.07 -18.13
N ARG A 306 -7.99 4.21 -19.15
CA ARG A 306 -6.81 3.35 -19.27
C ARG A 306 -5.56 4.19 -19.48
N GLN A 307 -5.62 5.20 -20.35
CA GLN A 307 -4.53 6.15 -20.51
C GLN A 307 -4.23 6.92 -19.21
N ASP A 308 -5.26 7.40 -18.50
CA ASP A 308 -5.11 8.06 -17.18
C ASP A 308 -4.46 7.13 -16.15
N TRP A 309 -4.91 5.88 -16.08
CA TRP A 309 -4.32 4.85 -15.23
C TRP A 309 -2.84 4.62 -15.55
N ASP A 310 -2.52 4.44 -16.84
CA ASP A 310 -1.17 4.15 -17.31
C ASP A 310 -0.22 5.36 -17.17
N LEU A 311 -0.75 6.60 -17.12
CA LEU A 311 0.02 7.83 -16.90
C LEU A 311 0.48 7.98 -15.45
N HIS A 312 -0.29 7.47 -14.48
CA HIS A 312 -0.06 7.71 -13.05
C HIS A 312 0.28 6.44 -12.24
N GLY A 313 0.02 5.24 -12.76
CA GLY A 313 0.43 3.96 -12.19
C GLY A 313 1.36 3.20 -13.15
N ALA A 314 2.58 2.89 -12.70
CA ALA A 314 3.56 2.08 -13.43
C ALA A 314 2.98 0.79 -14.04
N PRO A 315 3.65 0.11 -14.99
CA PRO A 315 4.53 0.53 -16.08
C PRO A 315 3.88 0.19 -17.43
N SER A 316 4.53 0.52 -18.53
CA SER A 316 4.24 -0.07 -19.85
C SER A 316 3.93 -1.57 -19.71
N ALA A 317 2.88 -2.05 -20.40
CA ALA A 317 2.62 -3.48 -20.55
C ALA A 317 3.96 -4.22 -20.78
N PRO A 318 4.18 -5.36 -20.10
CA PRO A 318 5.50 -5.98 -20.02
C PRO A 318 6.08 -6.14 -21.42
N GLY A 319 7.21 -5.47 -21.65
CA GLY A 319 7.94 -5.56 -22.90
C GLY A 319 8.47 -6.98 -23.10
N PRO A 320 9.02 -7.32 -24.27
CA PRO A 320 9.59 -8.64 -24.53
C PRO A 320 10.60 -9.08 -23.46
N ALA A 321 11.36 -8.14 -22.89
CA ALA A 321 12.32 -8.38 -21.81
C ALA A 321 11.66 -8.73 -20.45
N ASP A 322 10.49 -8.17 -20.14
CA ASP A 322 9.75 -8.44 -18.89
C ASP A 322 9.04 -9.82 -18.92
N ARG A 323 8.83 -10.37 -20.13
CA ARG A 323 8.19 -11.68 -20.36
C ARG A 323 9.18 -12.82 -20.60
N ALA A 324 10.48 -12.52 -20.68
CA ALA A 324 11.50 -13.54 -20.88
C ALA A 324 11.48 -14.52 -19.68
N PRO A 325 11.59 -15.84 -19.91
CA PRO A 325 11.69 -16.80 -18.82
C PRO A 325 12.98 -16.55 -18.05
N LEU A 326 12.84 -15.97 -16.85
CA LEU A 326 13.95 -15.77 -15.92
C LEU A 326 14.17 -17.05 -15.11
N PHE A 327 15.41 -17.27 -14.68
CA PHE A 327 15.70 -18.30 -13.70
C PHE A 327 14.97 -17.98 -12.40
N GLU A 328 14.23 -18.94 -11.85
CA GLU A 328 13.42 -18.76 -10.65
C GLU A 328 14.14 -19.30 -9.41
N LEU A 329 14.35 -18.42 -8.43
CA LEU A 329 14.85 -18.82 -7.11
C LEU A 329 13.69 -19.25 -6.22
N PRO A 330 13.88 -20.29 -5.40
CA PRO A 330 12.84 -20.74 -4.48
C PRO A 330 12.57 -19.65 -3.45
N ALA A 331 11.35 -19.13 -3.41
CA ALA A 331 10.91 -18.25 -2.34
C ALA A 331 10.98 -19.01 -1.00
N ARG A 332 11.84 -18.57 -0.10
CA ARG A 332 12.02 -19.17 1.23
C ARG A 332 12.08 -18.07 2.27
N ALA A 333 11.31 -18.24 3.33
CA ALA A 333 11.46 -17.40 4.51
C ALA A 333 12.87 -17.60 5.10
N PRO A 334 13.56 -16.52 5.48
CA PRO A 334 14.88 -16.61 6.08
C PRO A 334 14.81 -17.31 7.44
N LEU A 335 15.83 -18.09 7.79
CA LEU A 335 15.94 -18.63 9.13
C LEU A 335 16.32 -17.52 10.12
N HIS A 336 15.35 -17.11 10.94
CA HIS A 336 15.56 -16.13 12.01
C HIS A 336 16.70 -16.51 12.97
N ALA A 337 16.93 -17.81 13.17
CA ALA A 337 18.01 -18.32 14.02
C ALA A 337 19.42 -17.97 13.50
N GLU A 338 19.59 -17.73 12.19
CA GLU A 338 20.87 -17.30 11.63
C GLU A 338 21.12 -15.80 11.84
N GLY A 339 20.07 -15.03 12.14
CA GLY A 339 20.14 -13.61 12.45
C GLY A 339 20.34 -12.70 11.25
N VAL A 340 20.84 -11.50 11.52
CA VAL A 340 21.03 -10.42 10.54
C VAL A 340 22.47 -9.93 10.55
N PHE A 341 22.90 -9.27 9.48
CA PHE A 341 24.25 -8.72 9.42
C PHE A 341 24.32 -7.38 8.71
N THR A 342 25.38 -6.62 8.98
CA THR A 342 25.77 -5.48 8.15
C THR A 342 27.18 -5.67 7.62
N THR A 343 27.50 -4.97 6.54
CA THR A 343 28.82 -4.98 5.92
C THR A 343 29.21 -3.56 5.64
N LEU A 344 30.46 -3.22 5.97
CA LEU A 344 31.07 -1.92 5.75
C LEU A 344 32.51 -2.06 5.25
N LEU A 345 33.01 -0.98 4.68
CA LEU A 345 34.41 -0.84 4.31
C LEU A 345 35.21 -0.36 5.52
N VAL A 346 36.36 -0.96 5.75
CA VAL A 346 37.42 -0.38 6.57
C VAL A 346 38.50 0.14 5.63
N GLU A 347 38.84 1.40 5.76
CA GLU A 347 39.87 2.09 4.98
C GLU A 347 40.71 2.91 5.96
N GLU A 348 42.04 2.95 5.77
CA GLU A 348 42.93 3.68 6.69
C GLU A 348 42.75 3.33 8.18
N ARG A 349 42.43 2.06 8.47
CA ARG A 349 42.14 1.54 9.83
C ARG A 349 40.84 2.03 10.44
N GLU A 350 40.00 2.73 9.67
CA GLU A 350 38.73 3.27 10.15
C GLU A 350 37.52 2.65 9.42
N PRO A 351 36.48 2.24 10.18
CA PRO A 351 35.24 1.75 9.61
C PRO A 351 34.40 2.90 9.03
N VAL A 352 34.18 2.87 7.72
CA VAL A 352 33.39 3.89 7.01
C VAL A 352 31.92 3.82 7.43
N GLN A 353 31.36 4.92 7.92
CA GLN A 353 29.95 5.07 8.32
C GLN A 353 29.49 4.08 9.41
N LEU A 354 30.36 3.76 10.37
CA LEU A 354 30.06 2.79 11.43
C LEU A 354 28.72 3.05 12.11
N ASP A 355 28.46 4.28 12.55
CA ASP A 355 27.24 4.60 13.30
C ASP A 355 25.96 4.38 12.46
N ALA A 356 25.99 4.69 11.17
CA ALA A 356 24.85 4.42 10.30
C ALA A 356 24.62 2.92 10.08
N HIS A 357 25.70 2.14 10.00
CA HIS A 357 25.62 0.68 9.93
C HIS A 357 25.11 0.04 11.22
N LEU A 358 25.57 0.50 12.39
CA LEU A 358 25.11 0.02 13.70
C LEU A 358 23.66 0.40 13.96
N ARG A 359 23.22 1.62 13.61
CA ARG A 359 21.81 2.01 13.70
C ARG A 359 20.90 1.10 12.88
N ARG A 360 21.26 0.83 11.63
CA ARG A 360 20.47 -0.07 10.77
C ARG A 360 20.49 -1.52 11.28
N LEU A 361 21.66 -2.03 11.70
CA LEU A 361 21.78 -3.36 12.27
C LEU A 361 20.94 -3.49 13.55
N GLY A 362 21.03 -2.50 14.45
CA GLY A 362 20.22 -2.43 15.67
C GLY A 362 18.73 -2.45 15.36
N ALA A 363 18.25 -1.61 14.45
CA ALA A 363 16.86 -1.63 14.01
C ALA A 363 16.43 -3.01 13.48
N SER A 364 17.31 -3.69 12.74
CA SER A 364 17.04 -5.06 12.26
C SER A 364 17.05 -6.08 13.40
N CYS A 365 17.92 -5.95 14.40
CA CYS A 365 17.92 -6.82 15.57
C CYS A 365 16.64 -6.68 16.40
N LEU A 366 16.17 -5.45 16.63
CA LEU A 366 14.90 -5.22 17.32
C LEU A 366 13.73 -5.81 16.52
N ALA A 367 13.66 -5.54 15.21
CA ALA A 367 12.56 -6.01 14.36
C ALA A 367 12.53 -7.54 14.20
N CYS A 368 13.69 -8.16 13.96
CA CYS A 368 13.78 -9.59 13.63
C CYS A 368 13.90 -10.51 14.85
N CYS A 369 14.45 -10.00 15.96
CA CYS A 369 14.80 -10.79 17.13
C CYS A 369 14.23 -10.25 18.45
N GLY A 370 13.68 -9.04 18.48
CA GLY A 370 13.15 -8.41 19.70
C GLY A 370 14.23 -7.95 20.69
N THR A 371 15.50 -7.94 20.30
CA THR A 371 16.63 -7.65 21.19
C THR A 371 17.48 -6.49 20.66
N GLU A 372 17.86 -5.57 21.55
CA GLU A 372 18.75 -4.47 21.19
C GLU A 372 20.19 -4.95 20.94
N LEU A 373 20.88 -4.26 20.04
CA LEU A 373 22.30 -4.50 19.81
C LEU A 373 23.11 -4.17 21.08
N PRO A 374 24.04 -5.02 21.54
CA PRO A 374 24.82 -4.75 22.74
C PRO A 374 25.60 -3.44 22.66
N ARG A 375 25.67 -2.70 23.77
CA ARG A 375 26.25 -1.34 23.82
C ARG A 375 27.73 -1.27 23.43
N GLY A 376 28.51 -2.34 23.64
CA GLY A 376 29.96 -2.40 23.36
C GLY A 376 30.34 -2.77 21.92
N VAL A 377 29.37 -3.03 21.03
CA VAL A 377 29.67 -3.47 19.65
C VAL A 377 30.41 -2.39 18.86
N ARG A 378 30.18 -1.11 19.17
CA ARG A 378 30.85 0.00 18.49
C ARG A 378 32.35 -0.01 18.78
N GLU A 379 32.71 -0.11 20.05
CA GLU A 379 34.10 -0.16 20.51
C GLU A 379 34.80 -1.40 19.98
N GLU A 380 34.15 -2.57 20.02
CA GLU A 380 34.68 -3.83 19.46
C GLU A 380 35.01 -3.69 17.96
N VAL A 381 34.12 -3.05 17.18
CA VAL A 381 34.36 -2.84 15.75
C VAL A 381 35.51 -1.87 15.48
N LEU A 382 35.64 -0.81 16.29
CA LEU A 382 36.74 0.15 16.18
C LEU A 382 38.09 -0.51 16.52
N GLU A 383 38.15 -1.29 17.60
CA GLU A 383 39.34 -2.05 17.98
C GLU A 383 39.72 -3.06 16.90
N HIS A 384 38.74 -3.79 16.37
CA HIS A 384 38.99 -4.75 15.29
C HIS A 384 39.48 -4.06 14.02
N ALA A 385 38.91 -2.91 13.64
CA ALA A 385 39.32 -2.14 12.47
C ALA A 385 40.73 -1.53 12.60
N ALA A 386 41.11 -1.10 13.80
CA ALA A 386 42.43 -0.51 14.09
C ALA A 386 43.59 -1.48 13.78
N GLY A 387 43.36 -2.78 13.93
CA GLY A 387 44.34 -3.84 13.65
C GLY A 387 44.49 -4.19 12.16
N LEU A 388 43.65 -3.66 11.26
CA LEU A 388 43.63 -4.05 9.85
C LEU A 388 44.56 -3.18 9.01
N THR A 389 45.33 -3.78 8.10
CA THR A 389 46.22 -3.04 7.18
C THR A 389 45.70 -3.08 5.75
N GLY A 390 45.35 -1.91 5.21
CA GLY A 390 44.75 -1.79 3.88
C GLY A 390 43.24 -1.99 3.86
N PRO A 391 42.59 -1.91 2.69
CA PRO A 391 41.14 -1.93 2.57
C PRO A 391 40.55 -3.31 2.91
N HIS A 392 39.60 -3.33 3.83
CA HIS A 392 38.93 -4.55 4.28
C HIS A 392 37.41 -4.44 4.16
N ARG A 393 36.76 -5.57 3.87
CA ARG A 393 35.33 -5.74 4.08
C ARG A 393 35.12 -6.25 5.50
N LEU A 394 34.51 -5.44 6.36
CA LEU A 394 34.15 -5.83 7.72
C LEU A 394 32.65 -6.19 7.78
N ARG A 395 32.34 -7.36 8.33
CA ARG A 395 30.98 -7.86 8.54
C ARG A 395 30.72 -7.96 10.04
N ILE A 396 29.60 -7.39 10.47
CA ILE A 396 29.07 -7.53 11.83
C ILE A 396 27.79 -8.36 11.70
N ALA A 397 27.80 -9.58 12.22
CA ALA A 397 26.63 -10.46 12.26
C ALA A 397 26.08 -10.52 13.70
N ALA A 398 24.76 -10.50 13.85
CA ALA A 398 24.08 -10.62 15.12
C ALA A 398 23.03 -11.73 15.01
N ALA A 399 23.19 -12.79 15.81
CA ALA A 399 22.29 -13.93 15.84
C ALA A 399 21.65 -14.08 17.23
N PRO A 400 20.35 -14.43 17.32
CA PRO A 400 19.70 -14.64 18.61
C PRO A 400 20.26 -15.88 19.31
N THR A 401 20.48 -15.77 20.62
CA THR A 401 20.83 -16.90 21.49
C THR A 401 19.57 -17.47 22.17
N PRO A 402 19.59 -18.74 22.61
CA PRO A 402 18.49 -19.31 23.40
C PRO A 402 18.18 -18.53 24.70
N GLY A 403 19.13 -17.73 25.21
CA GLY A 403 18.97 -16.92 26.41
C GLY A 403 18.33 -15.54 26.18
N GLY A 404 17.85 -15.24 24.96
CA GLY A 404 17.23 -13.96 24.64
C GLY A 404 18.21 -12.80 24.42
N THR A 405 19.51 -13.11 24.30
CA THR A 405 20.57 -12.14 23.96
C THR A 405 21.00 -12.30 22.50
N LEU A 406 21.93 -11.45 22.02
CA LEU A 406 22.53 -11.56 20.69
C LEU A 406 23.98 -12.03 20.79
N ASP A 407 24.34 -13.06 20.02
CA ASP A 407 25.72 -13.41 19.69
C ASP A 407 26.16 -12.50 18.54
N VAL A 408 27.07 -11.57 18.82
CA VAL A 408 27.61 -10.64 17.83
C VAL A 408 28.99 -11.11 17.40
N ARG A 409 29.20 -11.23 16.08
CA ARG A 409 30.48 -11.64 15.50
C ARG A 409 30.96 -10.60 14.50
N VAL A 410 32.15 -10.08 14.76
CA VAL A 410 32.89 -9.20 13.84
C VAL A 410 33.89 -10.03 13.05
N THR A 411 33.84 -9.93 11.72
CA THR A 411 34.79 -10.61 10.82
C THR A 411 35.28 -9.63 9.76
N ALA A 412 36.57 -9.69 9.43
CA ALA A 412 37.17 -8.87 8.38
C ALA A 412 37.77 -9.74 7.27
N THR A 413 37.68 -9.28 6.04
CA THR A 413 38.32 -9.92 4.88
C THR A 413 39.02 -8.87 4.04
N ALA A 414 40.31 -9.06 3.78
CA ALA A 414 41.08 -8.16 2.91
C ALA A 414 40.44 -8.07 1.52
N LEU A 415 40.32 -6.86 0.99
CA LEU A 415 39.80 -6.66 -0.36
C LEU A 415 40.91 -6.89 -1.38
N PRO A 416 40.68 -7.71 -2.42
CA PRO A 416 41.68 -7.91 -3.47
C PRO A 416 42.06 -6.57 -4.13
N PRO A 417 43.35 -6.39 -4.46
CA PRO A 417 43.85 -5.18 -5.10
C PRO A 417 43.31 -5.05 -6.53
N GLY A 418 43.36 -3.83 -7.06
CA GLY A 418 42.98 -3.51 -8.43
C GLY A 418 41.53 -3.03 -8.60
N PRO A 419 41.25 -2.36 -9.73
CA PRO A 419 39.93 -1.82 -10.02
C PRO A 419 38.92 -2.96 -10.24
N VAL A 420 37.68 -2.74 -9.78
CA VAL A 420 36.56 -3.61 -10.13
C VAL A 420 35.99 -3.10 -11.45
N PRO A 421 35.86 -3.91 -12.50
CA PRO A 421 35.24 -3.47 -13.75
C PRO A 421 33.73 -3.20 -13.54
N PRO A 422 33.06 -2.51 -14.47
CA PRO A 422 31.61 -2.37 -14.43
C PRO A 422 30.92 -3.73 -14.23
N TRP A 423 29.88 -3.77 -13.39
CA TRP A 423 29.22 -5.02 -13.07
C TRP A 423 28.40 -5.52 -14.26
N ARG A 424 28.46 -6.83 -14.51
CA ARG A 424 27.45 -7.57 -15.26
C ARG A 424 26.38 -8.03 -14.28
N LEU A 425 25.12 -7.80 -14.60
CA LEU A 425 23.99 -8.27 -13.81
C LEU A 425 23.19 -9.34 -14.56
N VAL A 426 22.83 -10.40 -13.86
CA VAL A 426 22.05 -11.51 -14.43
C VAL A 426 20.64 -11.46 -13.83
N PRO A 427 19.57 -11.17 -14.60
CA PRO A 427 18.21 -11.15 -14.09
C PRO A 427 17.78 -12.51 -13.53
N VAL A 428 17.27 -12.52 -12.31
CA VAL A 428 16.81 -13.71 -11.60
C VAL A 428 15.51 -13.37 -10.87
N ARG A 429 14.51 -14.24 -10.98
CA ARG A 429 13.22 -14.05 -10.32
C ARG A 429 13.31 -14.49 -8.86
N LEU A 430 13.00 -13.59 -7.95
CA LEU A 430 12.81 -13.86 -6.53
C LEU A 430 11.58 -13.07 -6.06
N THR A 431 10.43 -13.72 -6.07
CA THR A 431 9.16 -13.11 -5.69
C THR A 431 9.23 -12.54 -4.27
N GLY A 432 8.93 -11.24 -4.13
CA GLY A 432 9.03 -10.51 -2.86
C GLY A 432 10.45 -10.11 -2.42
N GLY A 433 11.49 -10.48 -3.16
CA GLY A 433 12.88 -10.06 -2.92
C GLY A 433 13.54 -10.67 -1.68
N LEU A 434 14.63 -10.04 -1.22
CA LEU A 434 15.37 -10.44 -0.02
C LEU A 434 14.81 -9.81 1.26
N GLY A 435 13.96 -8.80 1.12
CA GLY A 435 13.31 -8.13 2.24
C GLY A 435 14.07 -6.91 2.78
N ALA A 436 13.47 -6.23 3.76
CA ALA A 436 14.02 -5.04 4.41
C ALA A 436 15.23 -5.31 5.34
N HIS A 437 15.58 -6.58 5.58
CA HIS A 437 16.65 -6.96 6.49
C HIS A 437 17.72 -7.75 5.77
N LYS A 438 18.98 -7.50 6.13
CA LYS A 438 20.12 -8.21 5.55
C LYS A 438 20.35 -9.51 6.32
N TRP A 439 19.52 -10.50 6.01
CA TRP A 439 19.53 -11.83 6.63
C TRP A 439 20.85 -12.54 6.45
N ALA A 440 21.35 -13.15 7.52
CA ALA A 440 22.55 -13.98 7.48
C ALA A 440 22.33 -15.28 6.69
N ASP A 441 21.11 -15.82 6.72
CA ASP A 441 20.68 -16.91 5.85
C ASP A 441 20.63 -16.42 4.40
N ARG A 442 21.56 -16.94 3.60
CA ARG A 442 21.75 -16.55 2.21
C ARG A 442 21.61 -17.76 1.28
N ARG A 443 21.03 -18.86 1.76
CA ARG A 443 20.91 -20.12 0.99
C ARG A 443 20.06 -19.98 -0.26
N VAL A 444 19.07 -19.07 -0.24
CA VAL A 444 18.30 -18.70 -1.44
C VAL A 444 19.17 -18.18 -2.58
N LEU A 445 20.34 -17.63 -2.26
CA LEU A 445 21.29 -17.07 -3.22
C LEU A 445 22.43 -18.04 -3.59
N VAL A 446 22.52 -19.19 -2.93
CA VAL A 446 23.58 -20.18 -3.19
C VAL A 446 23.32 -20.96 -4.48
N HIS A 447 22.09 -20.93 -5.00
CA HIS A 447 21.81 -21.47 -6.32
C HIS A 447 22.49 -20.60 -7.38
N GLU A 448 23.51 -21.16 -8.02
CA GLU A 448 24.22 -20.58 -9.17
C GLU A 448 23.53 -21.05 -10.46
N PRO A 449 22.62 -20.27 -11.05
CA PRO A 449 22.08 -20.58 -12.38
C PRO A 449 23.13 -20.52 -13.48
N GLU A 450 24.24 -19.81 -13.26
CA GLU A 450 25.31 -19.63 -14.22
C GLU A 450 26.67 -19.62 -13.50
N PRO A 451 27.70 -20.31 -14.02
CA PRO A 451 29.06 -20.24 -13.50
C PRO A 451 29.58 -18.79 -13.44
N GLY A 452 30.10 -18.38 -12.28
CA GLY A 452 30.71 -17.06 -12.09
C GLY A 452 29.73 -15.95 -11.67
N LEU A 453 28.44 -16.26 -11.51
CA LEU A 453 27.54 -15.44 -10.69
C LEU A 453 28.14 -15.30 -9.28
N TRP A 454 27.97 -14.14 -8.64
CA TRP A 454 28.56 -13.79 -7.34
C TRP A 454 30.05 -13.42 -7.33
N SER A 455 30.72 -13.37 -8.49
CA SER A 455 32.09 -12.84 -8.59
C SER A 455 32.19 -11.35 -8.22
N ARG A 456 33.38 -10.74 -8.19
CA ARG A 456 33.52 -9.30 -7.84
C ARG A 456 32.84 -8.35 -8.83
N SER A 457 32.54 -8.83 -10.04
CA SER A 457 31.95 -8.03 -11.13
C SER A 457 30.71 -8.68 -11.75
N CYS A 458 30.18 -9.76 -11.18
CA CYS A 458 28.93 -10.39 -11.60
C CYS A 458 28.04 -10.62 -10.39
N ASP A 459 26.76 -10.27 -10.47
CA ASP A 459 25.79 -10.38 -9.38
C ASP A 459 24.38 -10.58 -9.98
N PRO A 460 23.43 -11.25 -9.30
CA PRO A 460 22.09 -11.32 -9.85
C PRO A 460 21.39 -9.96 -9.70
N LEU A 461 20.54 -9.64 -10.66
CA LEU A 461 19.52 -8.60 -10.55
C LEU A 461 18.22 -9.29 -10.15
N LEU A 462 17.77 -9.07 -8.92
CA LEU A 462 16.54 -9.67 -8.41
C LEU A 462 15.33 -8.94 -9.00
N VAL A 463 14.41 -9.73 -9.54
CA VAL A 463 13.19 -9.26 -10.20
C VAL A 463 11.99 -9.96 -9.56
N ASP A 464 10.92 -9.22 -9.31
CA ASP A 464 9.67 -9.74 -8.73
C ASP A 464 8.85 -10.51 -9.77
N ALA A 465 7.76 -11.17 -9.35
CA ALA A 465 6.87 -11.95 -10.21
C ALA A 465 6.32 -11.15 -11.40
N ASP A 466 6.12 -9.84 -11.23
CA ASP A 466 5.56 -8.96 -12.26
C ASP A 466 6.64 -8.34 -13.19
N GLY A 467 7.93 -8.63 -12.99
CA GLY A 467 9.01 -8.03 -13.78
C GLY A 467 9.59 -6.74 -13.17
N THR A 468 9.14 -6.34 -11.97
CA THR A 468 9.72 -5.20 -11.24
C THR A 468 11.13 -5.54 -10.75
N VAL A 469 12.10 -4.67 -11.06
CA VAL A 469 13.45 -4.69 -10.52
C VAL A 469 13.42 -4.36 -9.03
N LEU A 470 14.10 -5.17 -8.24
CA LEU A 470 14.23 -5.00 -6.80
C LEU A 470 15.64 -4.49 -6.45
N GLU A 471 16.57 -5.40 -6.20
CA GLU A 471 17.95 -5.07 -5.89
C GLU A 471 18.88 -6.15 -6.44
N THR A 472 20.19 -6.00 -6.27
CA THR A 472 21.10 -7.12 -6.50
C THR A 472 21.23 -7.94 -5.23
N GLY A 473 21.86 -9.10 -5.31
CA GLY A 473 22.08 -9.88 -4.09
C GLY A 473 22.91 -9.15 -3.03
N ARG A 474 23.68 -8.10 -3.35
CA ARG A 474 24.52 -7.36 -2.38
C ARG A 474 24.53 -5.83 -2.54
N ALA A 475 23.68 -5.25 -3.40
CA ALA A 475 23.67 -3.83 -3.68
C ALA A 475 22.29 -3.33 -4.13
N ASN A 476 21.98 -2.06 -3.89
CA ASN A 476 20.76 -1.43 -4.43
C ASN A 476 21.02 -0.89 -5.85
N VAL A 477 20.01 -0.97 -6.72
CA VAL A 477 20.12 -0.62 -8.16
C VAL A 477 19.53 0.77 -8.43
N PHE A 478 20.17 1.52 -9.34
CA PHE A 478 19.74 2.82 -9.82
C PHE A 478 19.85 2.87 -11.34
N ALA A 479 18.93 3.58 -11.99
CA ALA A 479 18.94 3.84 -13.42
C ALA A 479 18.69 5.33 -13.67
N VAL A 480 19.26 5.88 -14.74
CA VAL A 480 18.98 7.26 -15.17
C VAL A 480 18.09 7.22 -16.40
N LEU A 481 16.84 7.64 -16.23
CA LEU A 481 15.79 7.63 -17.25
C LEU A 481 15.33 9.05 -17.52
N GLY A 482 15.49 9.51 -18.76
CA GLY A 482 15.09 10.88 -19.14
C GLY A 482 15.76 11.98 -18.30
N GLY A 483 16.96 11.73 -17.76
CA GLY A 483 17.67 12.65 -16.85
C GLY A 483 17.29 12.56 -15.37
N THR A 484 16.27 11.76 -15.02
CA THR A 484 15.86 11.48 -13.63
C THR A 484 16.55 10.23 -13.12
N VAL A 485 17.05 10.27 -11.88
CA VAL A 485 17.59 9.07 -11.22
C VAL A 485 16.45 8.28 -10.60
N VAL A 486 16.21 7.09 -11.10
CA VAL A 486 15.16 6.18 -10.64
C VAL A 486 15.78 5.03 -9.84
N THR A 487 15.19 4.67 -8.70
CA THR A 487 15.57 3.49 -7.92
C THR A 487 14.34 2.83 -7.29
N PRO A 488 14.29 1.49 -7.17
CA PRO A 488 13.17 0.83 -6.50
C PRO A 488 12.96 1.35 -5.07
N PRO A 489 11.70 1.54 -4.62
CA PRO A 489 11.40 2.03 -3.28
C PRO A 489 11.76 0.98 -2.23
N ALA A 490 12.16 1.44 -1.04
CA ALA A 490 12.39 0.55 0.10
C ALA A 490 11.06 0.17 0.78
N ASP A 491 10.19 -0.53 0.03
CA ASP A 491 8.81 -0.88 0.39
C ASP A 491 8.66 -2.22 1.14
N GLY A 492 9.77 -2.71 1.71
CA GLY A 492 9.83 -4.02 2.35
C GLY A 492 10.44 -5.13 1.48
N ARG A 493 10.54 -4.96 0.15
CA ARG A 493 11.09 -5.98 -0.77
C ARG A 493 12.60 -5.89 -1.01
N ILE A 494 13.19 -4.73 -0.73
CA ILE A 494 14.63 -4.46 -0.84
C ILE A 494 15.23 -3.98 0.48
N LEU A 495 16.54 -4.11 0.62
CA LEU A 495 17.26 -3.59 1.78
C LEU A 495 17.34 -2.05 1.74
N PRO A 496 16.92 -1.31 2.80
CA PRO A 496 17.25 0.10 2.96
C PRO A 496 18.76 0.28 3.20
N GLY A 497 19.53 0.34 2.10
CA GLY A 497 20.99 0.43 2.12
C GLY A 497 21.49 1.72 2.74
N VAL A 498 22.54 1.64 3.57
CA VAL A 498 23.19 2.83 4.14
C VAL A 498 23.76 3.73 3.03
N VAL A 499 24.45 3.13 2.04
CA VAL A 499 24.99 3.88 0.91
C VAL A 499 23.90 4.35 -0.04
N ARG A 500 22.80 3.58 -0.21
CA ARG A 500 21.60 4.02 -0.94
C ARG A 500 21.05 5.32 -0.35
N ALA A 501 20.84 5.35 0.97
CA ALA A 501 20.33 6.54 1.66
C ALA A 501 21.24 7.77 1.44
N ARG A 502 22.56 7.60 1.53
CA ARG A 502 23.52 8.68 1.25
C ARG A 502 23.54 9.10 -0.22
N ALA A 503 23.40 8.16 -1.14
CA ALA A 503 23.33 8.46 -2.57
C ALA A 503 22.11 9.32 -2.88
N LEU A 504 20.92 8.92 -2.39
CA LEU A 504 19.68 9.69 -2.54
C LEU A 504 19.81 11.09 -1.95
N GLU A 505 20.37 11.19 -0.75
CA GLU A 505 20.61 12.47 -0.09
C GLU A 505 21.56 13.38 -0.88
N ALA A 506 22.67 12.82 -1.39
CA ALA A 506 23.62 13.55 -2.23
C ALA A 506 23.00 14.03 -3.55
N LEU A 507 22.19 13.19 -4.20
CA LEU A 507 21.48 13.54 -5.43
C LEU A 507 20.49 14.68 -5.20
N ARG A 508 19.67 14.58 -4.15
CA ARG A 508 18.70 15.62 -3.76
C ARG A 508 19.39 16.94 -3.44
N ARG A 509 20.48 16.93 -2.66
CA ARG A 509 21.28 18.14 -2.38
C ARG A 509 21.86 18.78 -3.64
N SER A 510 22.17 17.98 -4.66
CA SER A 510 22.68 18.49 -5.94
C SER A 510 21.61 19.03 -6.88
N GLY A 511 20.33 19.06 -6.46
CA GLY A 511 19.21 19.46 -7.30
C GLY A 511 18.89 18.47 -8.43
N ARG A 512 19.40 17.23 -8.35
CA ARG A 512 19.09 16.18 -9.32
C ARG A 512 17.66 15.69 -9.09
N PRO A 513 16.83 15.52 -10.12
CA PRO A 513 15.58 14.79 -10.00
C PRO A 513 15.85 13.35 -9.56
N VAL A 514 15.17 12.91 -8.51
CA VAL A 514 15.26 11.56 -7.97
C VAL A 514 13.86 11.04 -7.75
N ASP A 515 13.61 9.83 -8.23
CA ASP A 515 12.32 9.17 -8.15
C ASP A 515 12.48 7.78 -7.53
N GLU A 516 11.85 7.57 -6.38
CA GLU A 516 11.81 6.28 -5.69
C GLU A 516 10.53 5.55 -6.07
N ARG A 517 10.52 4.92 -7.26
CA ARG A 517 9.36 4.22 -7.82
C ARG A 517 9.70 2.82 -8.32
N PRO A 518 8.71 1.92 -8.47
CA PRO A 518 8.92 0.65 -9.16
C PRO A 518 9.56 0.86 -10.53
N LEU A 519 10.61 0.09 -10.80
CA LEU A 519 11.39 0.14 -12.04
C LEU A 519 11.24 -1.20 -12.73
N ARG A 520 10.74 -1.27 -13.97
CA ARG A 520 10.68 -2.56 -14.69
C ARG A 520 12.01 -2.97 -15.29
N LEU A 521 12.16 -4.27 -15.50
CA LEU A 521 13.33 -4.83 -16.15
C LEU A 521 13.49 -4.28 -17.58
N GLY A 522 12.39 -4.16 -18.33
CA GLY A 522 12.37 -3.58 -19.68
C GLY A 522 12.70 -2.10 -19.72
N GLU A 523 12.36 -1.32 -18.67
CA GLU A 523 12.68 0.11 -18.60
C GLU A 523 14.18 0.38 -18.56
N LEU A 524 14.97 -0.54 -17.99
CA LEU A 524 16.42 -0.39 -17.94
C LEU A 524 17.02 -0.20 -19.33
N ALA A 525 16.46 -0.81 -20.37
CA ALA A 525 16.97 -0.67 -21.74
C ALA A 525 16.96 0.79 -22.25
N ALA A 526 16.07 1.64 -21.72
CA ALA A 526 16.01 3.06 -22.04
C ALA A 526 16.90 3.94 -21.14
N ALA A 527 17.55 3.36 -20.12
CA ALA A 527 18.41 4.10 -19.22
C ALA A 527 19.68 4.58 -19.93
N THR A 528 20.11 5.81 -19.65
CA THR A 528 21.38 6.35 -20.17
C THR A 528 22.58 5.83 -19.38
N GLU A 529 22.38 5.51 -18.10
CA GLU A 529 23.35 4.81 -17.26
C GLU A 529 22.62 3.99 -16.19
N VAL A 530 23.21 2.85 -15.81
CA VAL A 530 22.76 2.02 -14.69
C VAL A 530 23.94 1.85 -13.74
N PHE A 531 23.66 1.95 -12.44
CA PHE A 531 24.69 1.78 -11.41
C PHE A 531 24.09 1.15 -10.15
N VAL A 532 24.97 0.62 -9.31
CA VAL A 532 24.60 0.02 -8.03
C VAL A 532 25.26 0.75 -6.89
N THR A 533 24.70 0.61 -5.69
CA THR A 533 25.31 1.14 -4.46
C THR A 533 25.44 0.07 -3.38
N ASN A 534 26.62 -0.02 -2.77
CA ASN A 534 26.83 -0.77 -1.53
C ASN A 534 27.97 -0.17 -0.70
N SER A 535 28.11 -0.65 0.54
CA SER A 535 29.08 -0.14 1.51
C SER A 535 30.55 -0.37 1.16
N VAL A 536 30.84 -1.30 0.25
CA VAL A 536 32.21 -1.73 -0.05
C VAL A 536 32.77 -0.96 -1.24
N VAL A 537 32.03 -0.91 -2.34
CA VAL A 537 32.46 -0.24 -3.58
C VAL A 537 31.88 1.17 -3.74
N GLY A 538 30.90 1.56 -2.91
CA GLY A 538 30.21 2.84 -3.05
C GLY A 538 29.22 2.79 -4.21
N ALA A 539 29.13 3.89 -4.98
CA ALA A 539 28.44 3.90 -6.27
C ALA A 539 29.36 3.30 -7.35
N HIS A 540 28.88 2.25 -8.02
CA HIS A 540 29.65 1.44 -8.97
C HIS A 540 28.87 1.22 -10.26
N PRO A 541 29.47 1.38 -11.45
CA PRO A 541 28.76 1.28 -12.71
C PRO A 541 28.33 -0.16 -13.02
N VAL A 542 27.20 -0.31 -13.69
CA VAL A 542 26.74 -1.55 -14.32
C VAL A 542 27.00 -1.45 -15.81
N GLY A 543 27.85 -2.33 -16.33
CA GLY A 543 28.21 -2.36 -17.75
C GLY A 543 27.18 -3.11 -18.59
N SER A 544 26.46 -4.08 -18.00
CA SER A 544 25.42 -4.82 -18.71
C SER A 544 24.43 -5.48 -17.77
N VAL A 545 23.20 -5.63 -18.25
CA VAL A 545 22.19 -6.54 -17.70
C VAL A 545 21.84 -7.51 -18.82
N ASP A 546 21.99 -8.80 -18.55
CA ASP A 546 21.78 -9.83 -19.55
C ASP A 546 20.35 -9.83 -20.08
N GLY A 547 20.22 -9.95 -21.40
CA GLY A 547 18.91 -9.92 -22.09
C GLY A 547 18.24 -8.55 -22.11
N VAL A 548 18.88 -7.49 -21.58
CA VAL A 548 18.32 -6.14 -21.49
C VAL A 548 19.13 -5.15 -22.32
N ALA A 549 20.30 -4.72 -21.84
CA ALA A 549 21.14 -3.72 -22.51
C ALA A 549 22.55 -3.65 -21.91
N ARG A 550 23.40 -2.81 -22.54
CA ARG A 550 24.75 -2.48 -22.09
C ARG A 550 24.87 -0.96 -21.94
N TRP A 551 25.67 -0.53 -20.97
CA TRP A 551 25.91 0.89 -20.68
C TRP A 551 27.38 1.15 -20.46
N GLU A 552 27.80 2.36 -20.80
CA GLU A 552 29.06 2.92 -20.33
C GLU A 552 28.86 3.64 -18.99
N PRO A 553 29.88 3.74 -18.12
CA PRO A 553 29.80 4.52 -16.90
C PRO A 553 29.41 5.99 -17.17
N GLY A 554 28.35 6.45 -16.51
CA GLY A 554 27.76 7.76 -16.77
C GLY A 554 28.15 8.85 -15.75
N PRO A 555 27.76 10.11 -16.03
CA PRO A 555 28.13 11.26 -15.22
C PRO A 555 27.49 11.25 -13.81
N VAL A 556 26.29 10.69 -13.64
CA VAL A 556 25.64 10.62 -12.31
C VAL A 556 26.42 9.66 -11.42
N GLN A 557 26.75 8.47 -11.92
CA GLN A 557 27.56 7.51 -11.18
C GLN A 557 28.93 8.09 -10.81
N HIS A 558 29.64 8.73 -11.74
CA HIS A 558 30.93 9.37 -11.46
C HIS A 558 30.85 10.45 -10.37
N SER A 559 29.80 11.29 -10.42
CA SER A 559 29.55 12.32 -9.42
C SER A 559 29.34 11.69 -8.04
N LEU A 560 28.50 10.66 -7.95
CA LEU A 560 28.24 9.94 -6.71
C LEU A 560 29.48 9.26 -6.16
N THR A 561 30.31 8.61 -6.99
CA THR A 561 31.58 8.02 -6.54
C THR A 561 32.49 9.05 -5.91
N ARG A 562 32.54 10.27 -6.45
CA ARG A 562 33.32 11.38 -5.88
C ARG A 562 32.75 11.86 -4.55
N VAL A 563 31.44 12.08 -4.47
CA VAL A 563 30.77 12.59 -3.26
C VAL A 563 30.81 11.56 -2.12
N LEU A 564 30.51 10.30 -2.41
CA LEU A 564 30.50 9.21 -1.42
C LEU A 564 31.91 8.83 -0.95
N ARG A 565 32.96 9.17 -1.71
CA ARG A 565 34.36 9.12 -1.25
C ARG A 565 34.76 10.34 -0.42
N ARG A 566 34.29 11.55 -0.76
CA ARG A 566 34.66 12.80 -0.04
C ARG A 566 33.98 12.95 1.32
N GLY A 567 32.77 12.45 1.50
CA GLY A 567 32.10 12.43 2.81
C GLY A 567 32.54 11.26 3.71
N ARG A 568 33.82 10.88 3.67
CA ARG A 568 34.45 9.84 4.51
C ARG A 568 35.32 10.42 5.62
N GLY A 569 35.48 11.75 5.66
CA GLY A 569 36.15 12.48 6.75
C GLY A 569 35.18 13.13 7.71
#